data_AF-A0A1H9AW18-F1
#
_entry.id   AF-A0A1H9AW18-F1
#
_cell.length_a   1.000
_cell.length_b   1.000
_cell.length_c   1.000
_cell.angle_alpha   90.00
_cell.angle_beta   90.00
_cell.angle_gamma   90.00
#
_symmetry.space_group_name_H-M   'P 1'
#
loop_
_entity.id
_entity.type
_entity.pdbx_description
1 polymer ?
#
loop_
_entity_poly.entity_id
_entity_poly.type
_entity_poly.pdbx_seq_one_letter_code
_entity_poly.pdbx_strand_id
1 'polypeptide(L)'
;MNDILQDAIRKGLQEARRVSLDRGERLCVHDGDDVYRILRFWQDGMALDAGACDKLRGRVDIYDGARHLYQALILGADVTDGECHFRFKWLHPVRQTAPLDFESDVRAPAGLLTRA
;
A
#
# COMPACT_ATOMS: atom_id res chain seq x y z
N MET A 1 27.82 -29.23 2.58
CA MET A 1 26.70 -30.15 2.29
C MET A 1 25.87 -30.35 3.55
N ASN A 2 24.80 -29.55 3.72
CA ASN A 2 23.44 -29.93 4.15
C ASN A 2 22.73 -28.65 4.59
N ASP A 3 22.20 -27.90 3.62
CA ASP A 3 21.30 -26.77 3.88
C ASP A 3 19.95 -27.07 3.24
N ILE A 4 19.32 -28.13 3.74
CA ILE A 4 17.97 -28.51 3.35
C ILE A 4 17.14 -28.43 4.62
N LEU A 5 16.56 -27.26 4.88
CA LEU A 5 15.40 -27.21 5.76
C LEU A 5 14.36 -28.19 5.19
N GLN A 6 13.94 -29.15 6.00
CA GLN A 6 12.84 -30.04 5.67
C GLN A 6 11.59 -29.21 5.34
N ASP A 7 10.84 -29.61 4.32
CA ASP A 7 9.74 -28.84 3.73
C ASP A 7 8.70 -28.39 4.78
N ALA A 8 8.47 -29.23 5.79
CA ALA A 8 7.60 -28.92 6.92
C ALA A 8 8.08 -27.74 7.79
N ILE A 9 9.40 -27.61 8.01
CA ILE A 9 9.99 -26.51 8.79
C ILE A 9 9.94 -25.21 7.98
N ARG A 10 10.18 -25.29 6.66
CA ARG A 10 10.04 -24.14 5.74
C ARG A 10 8.60 -23.61 5.74
N LYS A 11 7.62 -24.50 5.59
CA LYS A 11 6.20 -24.17 5.63
C LYS A 11 5.81 -23.55 6.97
N GLY A 12 6.20 -24.17 8.09
CA GLY A 12 5.91 -23.63 9.42
C GLY A 12 6.49 -22.23 9.66
N LEU A 13 7.69 -21.95 9.14
CA LEU A 13 8.31 -20.62 9.24
C LEU A 13 7.59 -19.58 8.36
N GLN A 14 7.17 -19.97 7.15
CA GLN A 14 6.38 -19.11 6.27
C GLN A 14 5.00 -18.79 6.86
N GLU A 15 4.34 -19.78 7.45
CA GLU A 15 3.05 -19.61 8.13
C GLU A 15 3.19 -18.72 9.36
N ALA A 16 4.20 -18.94 10.21
CA ALA A 16 4.45 -18.09 11.38
C ALA A 16 4.78 -16.63 10.99
N ARG A 17 5.53 -16.44 9.90
CA ARG A 17 5.83 -15.11 9.34
C ARG A 17 4.55 -14.44 8.83
N ARG A 18 3.68 -15.17 8.12
CA ARG A 18 2.38 -14.69 7.65
C ARG A 18 1.46 -14.28 8.81
N VAL A 19 1.37 -15.08 9.86
CA VAL A 19 0.59 -14.78 11.08
C VAL A 19 1.14 -13.56 11.83
N SER A 20 2.46 -13.37 11.83
CA SER A 20 3.09 -12.22 12.47
C SER A 20 2.85 -10.92 11.70
N LEU A 21 2.91 -10.98 10.35
CA LEU A 21 2.53 -9.88 9.47
C LEU A 21 1.05 -9.53 9.60
N ASP A 22 0.20 -10.53 9.85
CA ASP A 22 -1.25 -10.36 10.02
C ASP A 22 -1.62 -9.48 11.23
N ARG A 23 -0.75 -9.42 12.26
CA ARG A 23 -0.97 -8.65 13.49
C ARG A 23 -0.47 -7.20 13.45
N GLY A 24 0.41 -6.84 12.50
CA GLY A 24 1.14 -5.57 12.53
C GLY A 24 0.65 -4.50 11.54
N GLU A 25 0.28 -4.88 10.32
CA GLU A 25 0.11 -3.91 9.22
C GLU A 25 -1.26 -4.00 8.55
N ARG A 26 -2.14 -3.03 8.82
CA ARG A 26 -3.49 -2.92 8.21
C ARG A 26 -3.46 -2.40 6.76
N LEU A 27 -2.28 -2.38 6.15
CA LEU A 27 -2.07 -1.87 4.79
C LEU A 27 -2.66 -2.86 3.77
N CYS A 28 -3.56 -2.37 2.94
CA CYS A 28 -4.16 -3.13 1.87
C CYS A 28 -4.15 -2.33 0.57
N VAL A 29 -4.01 -3.05 -0.54
CA VAL A 29 -4.20 -2.51 -1.89
C VAL A 29 -5.57 -2.94 -2.40
N HIS A 30 -6.26 -2.00 -3.02
CA HIS A 30 -7.57 -2.16 -3.64
C HIS A 30 -7.41 -2.02 -5.16
N ASP A 31 -7.95 -2.99 -5.89
CA ASP A 31 -8.10 -2.96 -7.33
C ASP A 31 -9.58 -3.17 -7.67
N GLY A 32 -10.32 -2.07 -7.78
CA GLY A 32 -11.77 -2.10 -7.81
C GLY A 32 -12.34 -2.70 -6.52
N ASP A 33 -12.98 -3.85 -6.64
CA ASP A 33 -13.59 -4.59 -5.52
C ASP A 33 -12.63 -5.60 -4.87
N ASP A 34 -11.49 -5.90 -5.51
CA ASP A 34 -10.52 -6.86 -4.99
C ASP A 34 -9.57 -6.19 -3.99
N VAL A 35 -9.39 -6.84 -2.83
CA VAL A 35 -8.55 -6.34 -1.74
C VAL A 35 -7.44 -7.32 -1.42
N TYR A 36 -6.19 -6.84 -1.45
CA TYR A 36 -5.00 -7.63 -1.14
C TYR A 36 -4.22 -7.01 0.01
N ARG A 37 -3.82 -7.84 0.97
CA ARG A 37 -3.00 -7.38 2.10
C ARG A 37 -1.56 -7.16 1.66
N ILE A 38 -1.00 -6.01 2.03
CA ILE A 38 0.40 -5.68 1.79
C ILE A 38 1.26 -6.33 2.89
N LEU A 39 2.30 -7.06 2.47
CA LEU A 39 3.25 -7.72 3.38
C LEU A 39 4.45 -6.82 3.68
N ARG A 40 4.87 -6.01 2.71
CA ARG A 40 5.90 -4.98 2.83
C ARG A 40 5.62 -3.84 1.88
N PHE A 41 5.92 -2.62 2.29
CA PHE A 41 5.73 -1.40 1.49
C PHE A 41 7.02 -0.56 1.50
N TRP A 42 7.41 -0.03 0.35
CA TRP A 42 8.53 0.89 0.20
C TRP A 42 8.25 1.92 -0.90
N GLN A 43 9.17 2.87 -1.09
CA GLN A 43 8.93 4.04 -1.96
C GLN A 43 8.53 3.68 -3.41
N ASP A 44 9.19 2.68 -3.99
CA ASP A 44 9.05 2.32 -5.41
C ASP A 44 8.27 1.02 -5.64
N GLY A 45 7.69 0.43 -4.59
CA GLY A 45 7.00 -0.84 -4.72
C GLY A 45 6.40 -1.41 -3.44
N MET A 46 5.84 -2.61 -3.58
CA MET A 46 5.24 -3.35 -2.47
C MET A 46 5.36 -4.85 -2.70
N ALA A 47 5.31 -5.64 -1.63
CA ALA A 47 5.26 -7.09 -1.69
C ALA A 47 3.90 -7.60 -1.21
N LEU A 48 3.31 -8.51 -1.99
CA LEU A 48 2.10 -9.26 -1.65
C LEU A 48 2.39 -10.76 -1.64
N ASP A 49 1.41 -11.57 -1.25
CA ASP A 49 1.47 -13.03 -1.38
C ASP A 49 1.67 -13.47 -2.84
N ALA A 50 2.39 -14.58 -3.06
CA ALA A 50 2.67 -15.13 -4.39
C ALA A 50 1.41 -15.32 -5.26
N GLY A 51 0.25 -15.59 -4.66
CA GLY A 51 -1.02 -15.76 -5.37
C GLY A 51 -1.56 -14.49 -6.04
N ALA A 52 -0.94 -13.33 -5.84
CA ALA A 52 -1.40 -12.04 -6.35
C ALA A 52 -0.66 -11.55 -7.62
N CYS A 53 0.47 -12.16 -8.02
CA CYS A 53 1.33 -11.62 -9.10
C CYS A 53 0.61 -11.30 -10.41
N ASP A 54 -0.33 -12.16 -10.80
CA ASP A 54 -1.04 -12.02 -12.08
C ASP A 54 -2.37 -11.28 -11.94
N LYS A 55 -2.76 -10.91 -10.71
CA LYS A 55 -4.06 -10.31 -10.42
C LYS A 55 -4.05 -8.80 -10.46
N LEU A 56 -2.91 -8.18 -10.14
CA LEU A 56 -2.79 -6.73 -10.01
C LEU A 56 -2.03 -6.11 -11.18
N ARG A 57 -2.69 -5.21 -11.90
CA ARG A 57 -2.10 -4.41 -12.98
C ARG A 57 -2.76 -3.03 -13.01
N GLY A 58 -2.01 -2.02 -13.47
CA GLY A 58 -2.59 -0.70 -13.67
C GLY A 58 -2.80 0.07 -12.36
N ARG A 59 -3.86 0.87 -12.29
CA ARG A 59 -4.06 1.84 -11.21
C ARG A 59 -4.71 1.18 -10.01
N VAL A 60 -4.09 1.34 -8.86
CA VAL A 60 -4.55 0.76 -7.59
C VAL A 60 -4.57 1.82 -6.50
N ASP A 61 -5.37 1.58 -5.48
CA ASP A 61 -5.51 2.46 -4.32
C ASP A 61 -5.01 1.74 -3.06
N ILE A 62 -4.27 2.43 -2.20
CA ILE A 62 -3.65 1.86 -1.00
C ILE A 62 -4.27 2.47 0.25
N TYR A 63 -4.74 1.61 1.14
CA TYR A 63 -5.46 1.97 2.35
C TYR A 63 -4.75 1.48 3.60
N ASP A 64 -4.96 2.21 4.69
CA ASP A 64 -4.66 1.79 6.05
C ASP A 64 -5.98 1.78 6.83
N GLY A 65 -6.60 0.60 6.92
CA GLY A 65 -7.99 0.46 7.34
C GLY A 65 -8.94 1.27 6.44
N ALA A 66 -9.68 2.21 7.03
CA ALA A 66 -10.62 3.07 6.27
C ALA A 66 -9.95 4.29 5.61
N ARG A 67 -8.66 4.53 5.87
CA ARG A 67 -7.97 5.73 5.40
C ARG A 67 -7.30 5.47 4.05
N HIS A 68 -7.73 6.19 3.01
CA HIS A 68 -7.07 6.16 1.70
C HIS A 68 -5.76 6.94 1.77
N LEU A 69 -4.63 6.25 1.62
CA LEU A 69 -3.30 6.82 1.77
C LEU A 69 -2.67 7.21 0.45
N TYR A 70 -2.68 6.31 -0.53
CA TYR A 70 -1.99 6.51 -1.80
C TYR A 70 -2.78 5.99 -2.99
N GLN A 71 -2.56 6.60 -4.14
CA GLN A 71 -2.86 6.01 -5.43
C GLN A 71 -1.56 5.67 -6.15
N ALA A 72 -1.48 4.47 -6.73
CA ALA A 72 -0.30 3.99 -7.43
C ALA A 72 -0.67 3.40 -8.80
N LEU A 73 0.31 3.30 -9.70
CA LEU A 73 0.18 2.48 -10.91
C LEU A 73 1.28 1.44 -10.96
N ILE A 74 0.84 0.21 -11.02
CA ILE A 74 1.67 -0.97 -11.11
C ILE A 74 2.14 -1.17 -12.54
N LEU A 75 3.45 -1.27 -12.73
CA LEU A 75 4.08 -1.55 -14.02
C LEU A 75 4.30 -3.04 -14.27
N GLY A 76 4.60 -3.78 -13.22
CA GLY A 76 4.98 -5.18 -13.32
C GLY A 76 5.16 -5.80 -11.95
N ALA A 77 5.22 -7.12 -11.96
CA ALA A 77 5.39 -7.96 -10.78
C ALA A 77 6.54 -8.94 -11.04
N ASP A 78 7.34 -9.20 -10.01
CA ASP A 78 8.36 -10.26 -10.01
C ASP A 78 8.13 -11.17 -8.81
N VAL A 79 8.23 -12.48 -9.01
CA VAL A 79 8.16 -13.46 -7.91
C VAL A 79 9.55 -13.63 -7.33
N THR A 80 9.71 -13.32 -6.04
CA THR A 80 10.96 -13.52 -5.31
C THR A 80 10.64 -14.12 -3.94
N ASP A 81 11.29 -15.25 -3.59
CA ASP A 81 11.14 -15.93 -2.29
C ASP A 81 9.70 -16.28 -1.87
N GLY A 82 8.82 -16.56 -2.84
CA GLY A 82 7.41 -16.88 -2.57
C GLY A 82 6.54 -15.66 -2.27
N GLU A 83 7.02 -14.46 -2.64
CA GLU A 83 6.28 -13.21 -2.58
C GLU A 83 6.26 -12.54 -3.95
N CYS A 84 5.22 -11.76 -4.22
CA CYS A 84 5.07 -10.99 -5.44
C CYS A 84 5.43 -9.53 -5.20
N HIS A 85 6.53 -9.10 -5.81
CA HIS A 85 7.04 -7.74 -5.68
C HIS A 85 6.54 -6.93 -6.85
N PHE A 86 5.72 -5.92 -6.56
CA PHE A 86 5.19 -4.99 -7.53
C PHE A 86 6.03 -3.73 -7.57
N ARG A 87 6.28 -3.23 -8.79
CA ARG A 87 6.93 -1.93 -9.01
C ARG A 87 5.91 -0.88 -9.39
N PHE A 88 6.07 0.31 -8.81
CA PHE A 88 5.25 1.47 -9.14
C PHE A 88 5.90 2.31 -10.23
N LYS A 89 5.10 2.84 -11.17
CA LYS A 89 5.54 3.93 -12.05
C LYS A 89 5.54 5.27 -11.31
N TRP A 90 4.56 5.44 -10.44
CA TRP A 90 4.23 6.65 -9.69
C TRP A 90 3.41 6.24 -8.48
N LEU A 91 3.60 7.00 -7.40
CA LEU A 91 2.95 6.84 -6.12
C LEU A 91 2.53 8.23 -5.65
N HIS A 92 1.23 8.47 -5.53
CA HIS A 92 0.67 9.77 -5.17
C HIS A 92 -0.01 9.69 -3.80
N PRO A 93 0.41 10.50 -2.81
CA PRO A 93 -0.32 10.60 -1.56
C PRO A 93 -1.67 11.25 -1.81
N VAL A 94 -2.72 10.64 -1.28
CA VAL A 94 -4.09 11.17 -1.36
C VAL A 94 -4.20 12.35 -0.40
N ARG A 95 -4.64 13.49 -0.93
CA ARG A 95 -4.90 14.70 -0.15
C ARG A 95 -6.39 14.79 0.13
N GLN A 96 -6.74 15.11 1.37
CA GLN A 96 -8.14 15.36 1.76
C GLN A 96 -8.55 16.82 1.51
N THR A 97 -7.58 17.70 1.29
CA THR A 97 -7.80 19.12 1.00
C THR A 97 -7.46 19.42 -0.45
N ALA A 98 -8.18 20.36 -1.04
CA ALA A 98 -7.85 20.88 -2.36
C ALA A 98 -6.41 21.42 -2.36
N PRO A 99 -5.67 21.28 -3.48
CA PRO A 99 -4.43 22.01 -3.68
C PRO A 99 -4.68 23.51 -3.48
N LEU A 100 -3.78 24.16 -2.76
CA LEU A 100 -3.86 25.59 -2.56
C LEU A 100 -3.17 26.27 -3.75
N ASP A 101 -3.92 27.08 -4.51
CA ASP A 101 -3.38 27.76 -5.69
C ASP A 101 -2.48 28.95 -5.34
N PHE A 102 -2.65 29.53 -4.14
CA PHE A 102 -1.94 30.72 -3.66
C PHE A 102 -1.62 30.64 -2.17
N GLU A 103 -0.54 31.26 -1.71
CA GLU A 103 -0.21 31.33 -0.28
C GLU A 103 -1.38 31.86 0.56
N SER A 104 -1.69 31.20 1.68
CA SER A 104 -2.70 31.68 2.62
C SER A 104 -2.07 32.72 3.56
N ASP A 105 -2.58 33.94 3.55
CA ASP A 105 -2.16 34.98 4.49
C ASP A 105 -2.55 34.57 5.94
N VAL A 106 -1.62 34.77 6.87
CA VAL A 106 -1.81 34.58 8.31
C VAL A 106 -2.90 35.50 8.87
N ARG A 107 -3.19 36.63 8.21
CA ARG A 107 -4.25 37.58 8.58
C ARG A 107 -5.47 37.48 7.67
N ALA A 108 -5.88 36.26 7.31
CA ALA A 108 -7.13 36.07 6.58
C ALA A 108 -8.32 36.70 7.34
N PRO A 109 -9.22 37.42 6.64
CA PRO A 109 -10.36 38.07 7.28
C PRO A 109 -11.25 37.03 7.98
N ALA A 110 -11.64 37.33 9.24
CA ALA A 110 -12.37 36.40 10.11
C ALA A 110 -13.82 36.10 9.67
N GLY A 111 -14.31 36.75 8.62
CA GLY A 111 -15.65 36.55 8.07
C GLY A 111 -16.30 37.86 7.62
N LEU A 112 -17.53 37.74 7.13
CA LEU A 112 -18.37 38.89 6.75
C LEU A 112 -18.85 39.62 8.00
N LEU A 113 -18.62 40.93 8.08
CA LEU A 113 -19.24 41.75 9.11
C LEU A 113 -20.71 42.00 8.75
N THR A 114 -21.62 41.67 9.66
CA THR A 114 -23.04 41.99 9.52
C THR A 114 -23.26 43.50 9.64
N ARG A 115 -24.26 44.01 8.92
CA ARG A 115 -24.61 45.43 8.97
C ARG A 115 -25.24 45.77 10.32
N ALA A 116 -24.85 46.90 10.91
CA ALA A 116 -25.50 47.48 12.08
C ALA A 116 -26.88 48.06 11.73
#